data_AF-A0A9E6CTY2-F1
#
_entry.id   AF-A0A9E6CTY2-F1
#
_cell.length_a   1.000
_cell.length_b   1.000
_cell.length_c   1.000
_cell.angle_alpha   90.00
_cell.angle_beta   90.00
_cell.angle_gamma   90.00
#
_symmetry.space_group_name_H-M   'P 1'
#
loop_
_entity.id
_entity.type
_entity.pdbx_description
1 polymer ?
#
loop_
_entity_poly.entity_id
_entity_poly.type
_entity_poly.pdbx_seq_one_letter_code
_entity_poly.pdbx_strand_id
1 'polypeptide(L)'
;MDNRAESLSGGIKIDPSMMVLSGKDLMEESSKMPVQEFNAGHGVKIVRQGMMVKIEGGENLSPQATMAALQASKMGGEAGRAMFNTYYKNNPAEFDGSKTFDAIMKKAHAPQPPATDPSSRAETAQGTGLFARGGNGAKLEGTPAGDFLEALQKSNLYGGEGDDTLTAGNDSKLYGGAGNDILSSTDRGTLNGGEGDDTLSAYNTSTLFGGNGNDRLSAYHGSSFDGGEGDDSISGYNNAHVVDEQGDNHVSAYRDATVTTGNGGDWIDAYSGATIRAGNGNNMVTTYGDSSVISGDNADMIEVGVNSQVISGGGDDLITAGSDSIINAGAGDDRVTLKGDSTYHFARGDGNDIIGGGTWGAAYRETDNLSSSVVAFGQGITVSDLSFEGQGNDLVVSIGPEFGQGDSLRLRDYQRHGIPSMTFEDGTTMSSEDITNIVGTGEPYRPVSQLMQSFHDAAIAYQTANAEKTKGAA
;
A
#
# COMPACT_ATOMS: atom_id res chain seq x y z
N MET A 1 40.33 -6.40 -26.19
CA MET A 1 40.21 -7.04 -24.86
C MET A 1 38.93 -6.51 -24.26
N ASP A 2 38.01 -7.43 -23.97
CA ASP A 2 36.57 -7.21 -23.84
C ASP A 2 36.12 -6.14 -22.84
N ASN A 3 35.06 -5.44 -23.25
CA ASN A 3 34.13 -4.64 -22.43
C ASN A 3 33.45 -5.57 -21.41
N ARG A 4 33.46 -5.32 -20.10
CA ARG A 4 32.67 -4.35 -19.31
C ARG A 4 31.15 -4.39 -19.54
N ALA A 5 30.47 -4.60 -18.41
CA ALA A 5 29.09 -4.27 -18.05
C ALA A 5 27.97 -5.17 -18.62
N GLU A 6 27.64 -6.24 -17.89
CA GLU A 6 26.25 -6.69 -17.82
C GLU A 6 25.49 -5.69 -16.94
N SER A 7 24.74 -4.81 -17.60
CA SER A 7 23.76 -3.95 -16.95
C SER A 7 22.62 -4.82 -16.41
N LEU A 8 22.33 -4.67 -15.12
CA LEU A 8 21.03 -4.99 -14.53
C LEU A 8 19.97 -4.08 -15.17
N SER A 9 19.46 -4.45 -16.34
CA SER A 9 18.33 -3.80 -17.00
C SER A 9 17.23 -4.83 -17.24
N GLY A 10 16.67 -5.35 -16.15
CA GLY A 10 15.48 -6.22 -16.17
C GLY A 10 14.19 -5.53 -15.69
N GLY A 11 14.24 -4.24 -15.35
CA GLY A 11 13.05 -3.48 -14.99
C GLY A 11 12.29 -3.06 -16.25
N ILE A 12 11.09 -3.62 -16.46
CA ILE A 12 10.18 -3.22 -17.52
C ILE A 12 9.73 -1.78 -17.26
N LYS A 13 10.04 -0.86 -18.17
CA LYS A 13 9.44 0.49 -18.18
C LYS A 13 8.12 0.42 -18.95
N ILE A 14 7.00 0.58 -18.27
CA ILE A 14 5.69 0.77 -18.91
C ILE A 14 5.61 2.22 -19.34
N ASP A 15 5.31 2.47 -20.62
CA ASP A 15 5.06 3.83 -21.12
C ASP A 15 3.74 4.34 -20.53
N PRO A 16 3.75 5.44 -19.74
CA PRO A 16 2.55 5.97 -19.08
C PRO A 16 1.43 6.38 -20.06
N SER A 17 1.76 6.66 -21.32
CA SER A 17 0.77 7.03 -22.34
C SER A 17 -0.18 5.89 -22.73
N MET A 18 0.17 4.64 -22.40
CA MET A 18 -0.64 3.45 -22.66
C MET A 18 -1.79 3.27 -21.66
N MET A 19 -1.77 3.95 -20.50
CA MET A 19 -2.78 3.78 -19.43
C MET A 19 -4.14 4.45 -19.74
N VAL A 20 -4.26 5.12 -20.88
CA VAL A 20 -5.47 5.87 -21.30
C VAL A 20 -6.20 5.17 -22.48
N LEU A 21 -5.65 4.06 -22.99
CA LEU A 21 -6.18 3.36 -24.16
C LEU A 21 -7.25 2.33 -23.76
N SER A 22 -8.24 2.13 -24.63
CA SER A 22 -9.27 1.10 -24.44
C SER A 22 -8.67 -0.31 -24.56
N GLY A 23 -9.33 -1.32 -23.99
CA GLY A 23 -8.84 -2.71 -24.02
C GLY A 23 -8.55 -3.27 -25.43
N LYS A 24 -9.24 -2.76 -26.47
CA LYS A 24 -9.01 -3.14 -27.86
C LYS A 24 -7.74 -2.49 -28.44
N ASP A 25 -7.52 -1.22 -28.15
CA ASP A 25 -6.37 -0.46 -28.66
C ASP A 25 -5.07 -0.87 -27.97
N LEU A 26 -5.15 -1.29 -26.70
CA LEU A 26 -4.04 -1.89 -25.94
C LEU A 26 -3.55 -3.21 -26.54
N MET A 27 -4.46 -4.06 -27.04
CA MET A 27 -4.10 -5.32 -27.71
C MET A 27 -3.45 -5.08 -29.07
N GLU A 28 -3.89 -4.06 -29.80
CA GLU A 28 -3.33 -3.70 -31.11
C GLU A 28 -1.92 -3.10 -30.99
N GLU A 29 -1.67 -2.23 -30.00
CA GLU A 29 -0.32 -1.69 -29.74
C GLU A 29 0.63 -2.72 -29.11
N SER A 30 0.16 -3.59 -28.22
CA SER A 30 0.99 -4.67 -27.62
C SER A 30 1.54 -5.63 -28.68
N SER A 31 0.80 -5.86 -29.77
CA SER A 31 1.21 -6.75 -30.87
C SER A 31 2.39 -6.22 -31.71
N LYS A 32 2.69 -4.92 -31.62
CA LYS A 32 3.78 -4.25 -32.36
C LYS A 32 5.10 -4.21 -31.58
N MET A 33 5.10 -4.63 -30.31
CA MET A 33 6.27 -4.60 -29.42
C MET A 33 7.21 -5.79 -29.64
N PRO A 34 8.52 -5.64 -29.32
CA PRO A 34 9.48 -6.74 -29.38
C PRO A 34 9.13 -7.85 -28.38
N VAL A 35 9.26 -9.09 -28.83
CA VAL A 35 9.01 -10.28 -28.02
C VAL A 35 10.16 -10.47 -27.04
N GLN A 36 9.82 -10.62 -25.75
CA GLN A 36 10.76 -10.95 -24.68
C GLN A 36 10.51 -12.39 -24.22
N GLU A 37 11.57 -13.16 -24.06
CA GLU A 37 11.49 -14.56 -23.65
C GLU A 37 12.22 -14.80 -22.33
N PHE A 38 11.57 -15.49 -21.40
CA PHE A 38 12.16 -15.97 -20.16
C PHE A 38 12.01 -17.48 -20.07
N ASN A 39 13.12 -18.20 -19.95
CA ASN A 39 13.11 -19.64 -19.72
C ASN A 39 13.26 -19.92 -18.22
N ALA A 40 12.17 -20.36 -17.59
CA ALA A 40 12.12 -20.64 -16.15
C ALA A 40 12.80 -21.97 -15.79
N GLY A 41 13.01 -22.86 -16.77
CA GLY A 41 13.46 -24.24 -16.56
C GLY A 41 12.28 -25.24 -16.55
N HIS A 42 12.59 -26.55 -16.50
CA HIS A 42 11.59 -27.62 -16.44
C HIS A 42 10.55 -27.63 -17.58
N GLY A 43 10.94 -27.17 -18.78
CA GLY A 43 10.05 -27.09 -19.95
C GLY A 43 9.17 -25.84 -19.99
N VAL A 44 9.18 -24.99 -18.96
CA VAL A 44 8.34 -23.79 -18.88
C VAL A 44 9.08 -22.57 -19.45
N LYS A 45 8.48 -21.97 -20.48
CA LYS A 45 8.95 -20.75 -21.14
C LYS A 45 7.86 -19.68 -21.07
N ILE A 46 8.22 -18.45 -20.77
CA ILE A 46 7.30 -17.31 -20.75
C ILE A 46 7.69 -16.37 -21.88
N VAL A 47 6.74 -16.08 -22.74
CA VAL A 47 6.86 -15.19 -23.90
C VAL A 47 5.99 -13.98 -23.63
N ARG A 48 6.58 -12.80 -23.57
CA ARG A 48 5.87 -11.53 -23.37
C ARG A 48 5.99 -10.65 -24.60
N GLN A 49 4.89 -10.05 -25.01
CA GLN A 49 4.85 -9.07 -26.09
C GLN A 49 3.93 -7.92 -25.68
N GLY A 50 4.52 -6.81 -25.24
CA GLY A 50 3.77 -5.74 -24.58
C GLY A 50 3.10 -6.23 -23.28
N MET A 51 1.79 -6.00 -23.14
CA MET A 51 0.99 -6.51 -22.01
C MET A 51 0.57 -7.98 -22.16
N MET A 52 0.75 -8.58 -23.34
CA MET A 52 0.40 -9.97 -23.59
C MET A 52 1.46 -10.89 -22.96
N VAL A 53 1.00 -11.87 -22.19
CA VAL A 53 1.85 -12.90 -21.60
C VAL A 53 1.35 -14.26 -22.07
N LYS A 54 2.23 -15.02 -22.70
CA LYS A 54 1.99 -16.41 -23.09
C LYS A 54 2.98 -17.31 -22.37
N ILE A 55 2.51 -18.43 -21.84
CA ILE A 55 3.37 -19.46 -21.24
C ILE A 55 3.38 -20.65 -22.19
N GLU A 56 4.57 -21.07 -22.61
CA GLU A 56 4.83 -22.15 -23.57
C GLU A 56 5.54 -23.31 -22.88
N GLY A 57 5.16 -24.55 -23.23
CA GLY A 57 5.76 -25.77 -22.68
C GLY A 57 5.35 -26.12 -21.23
N GLY A 58 4.40 -25.37 -20.66
CA GLY A 58 3.78 -25.61 -19.35
C GLY A 58 2.29 -25.93 -19.46
N GLU A 59 1.89 -26.75 -20.44
CA GLU A 59 0.47 -26.99 -20.78
C GLU A 59 -0.39 -27.60 -19.65
N ASN A 60 0.20 -27.89 -18.48
CA ASN A 60 -0.45 -28.57 -17.35
C ASN A 60 -0.01 -28.01 -15.97
N LEU A 61 0.29 -26.71 -15.87
CA LEU A 61 0.62 -26.06 -14.58
C LEU A 61 -0.65 -25.74 -13.78
N SER A 62 -0.60 -25.91 -12.45
CA SER A 62 -1.60 -25.32 -11.55
C SER A 62 -1.61 -23.78 -11.66
N PRO A 63 -2.69 -23.09 -11.22
CA PRO A 63 -2.70 -21.63 -11.11
C PRO A 63 -1.53 -21.09 -10.27
N GLN A 64 -1.14 -21.78 -9.21
CA GLN A 64 -0.06 -21.40 -8.31
C GLN A 64 1.32 -21.57 -8.99
N ALA A 65 1.55 -22.68 -9.69
CA ALA A 65 2.77 -22.89 -10.49
C ALA A 65 2.86 -21.91 -11.67
N THR A 66 1.72 -21.54 -12.25
CA THR A 66 1.59 -20.50 -13.28
C THR A 66 2.00 -19.13 -12.73
N MET A 67 1.54 -18.77 -11.53
CA MET A 67 1.90 -17.53 -10.86
C MET A 67 3.36 -17.50 -10.40
N ALA A 68 3.90 -18.61 -9.91
CA ALA A 68 5.32 -18.74 -9.56
C ALA A 68 6.21 -18.55 -10.79
N ALA A 69 5.84 -19.12 -11.93
CA ALA A 69 6.53 -18.90 -13.20
C ALA A 69 6.45 -17.42 -13.63
N LEU A 70 5.26 -16.81 -13.49
CA LEU A 70 5.04 -15.41 -13.82
C LEU A 70 5.88 -14.47 -12.95
N GLN A 71 5.96 -14.72 -11.65
CA GLN A 71 6.79 -13.95 -10.71
C GLN A 71 8.29 -14.15 -10.97
N ALA A 72 8.73 -15.38 -11.25
CA ALA A 72 10.11 -15.66 -11.66
C ALA A 72 10.48 -14.88 -12.94
N SER A 73 9.55 -14.73 -13.89
CA SER A 73 9.77 -13.91 -15.09
C SER A 73 9.89 -12.41 -14.82
N LYS A 74 9.24 -11.90 -13.77
CA LYS A 74 9.36 -10.49 -13.35
C LYS A 74 10.73 -10.22 -12.71
N MET A 75 11.29 -11.21 -12.00
CA MET A 75 12.63 -11.12 -11.41
C MET A 75 13.73 -11.27 -12.47
N GLY A 76 13.52 -12.13 -13.48
CA GLY A 76 14.47 -12.36 -14.56
C GLY A 76 15.79 -13.02 -14.12
N GLY A 77 16.66 -13.31 -15.09
CA GLY A 77 18.02 -13.80 -14.86
C GLY A 77 18.12 -15.10 -14.04
N GLU A 78 19.24 -15.28 -13.33
CA GLU A 78 19.48 -16.45 -12.47
C GLU A 78 18.65 -16.42 -11.19
N ALA A 79 18.31 -15.24 -10.66
CA ALA A 79 17.50 -15.09 -9.45
C ALA A 79 16.07 -15.62 -9.64
N GLY A 80 15.41 -15.26 -10.75
CA GLY A 80 14.10 -15.81 -11.09
C GLY A 80 14.14 -17.32 -11.30
N ARG A 81 15.20 -17.84 -11.94
CA ARG A 81 15.38 -19.30 -12.13
C ARG A 81 15.61 -20.05 -10.82
N ALA A 82 16.40 -19.48 -9.90
CA ALA A 82 16.65 -20.07 -8.59
C ALA A 82 15.37 -20.14 -7.74
N MET A 83 14.57 -19.07 -7.77
CA MET A 83 13.27 -19.02 -7.11
C MET A 83 12.31 -20.07 -7.68
N PHE A 84 12.17 -20.15 -9.00
CA PHE A 84 11.29 -21.15 -9.65
C PHE A 84 11.73 -22.60 -9.39
N ASN A 85 13.04 -22.86 -9.41
CA ASN A 85 13.59 -24.19 -9.09
C ASN A 85 13.35 -24.58 -7.62
N THR A 86 13.34 -23.60 -6.71
CA THR A 86 13.04 -23.84 -5.29
C THR A 86 11.56 -24.16 -5.11
N TYR A 87 10.67 -23.42 -5.80
CA TYR A 87 9.25 -23.71 -5.83
C TYR A 87 8.96 -25.12 -6.39
N TYR A 88 9.55 -25.48 -7.53
CA TYR A 88 9.39 -26.79 -8.15
C TYR A 88 9.79 -27.94 -7.21
N LYS A 89 10.91 -27.80 -6.48
CA LYS A 89 11.38 -28.83 -5.55
C LYS A 89 10.42 -29.04 -4.38
N ASN A 90 9.76 -27.99 -3.92
CA ASN A 90 8.86 -28.04 -2.78
C ASN A 90 7.44 -28.48 -3.17
N ASN A 91 7.04 -28.23 -4.42
CA ASN A 91 5.68 -28.48 -4.91
C ASN A 91 5.63 -29.37 -6.16
N PRO A 92 6.27 -30.56 -6.18
CA PRO A 92 6.39 -31.39 -7.38
C PRO A 92 5.03 -31.90 -7.92
N ALA A 93 4.02 -32.01 -7.06
CA ALA A 93 2.66 -32.45 -7.42
C ALA A 93 1.90 -31.42 -8.30
N GLU A 94 2.31 -30.15 -8.27
CA GLU A 94 1.73 -29.10 -9.12
C GLU A 94 2.23 -29.13 -10.57
N PHE A 95 3.15 -30.05 -10.86
CA PHE A 95 3.75 -30.29 -12.18
C PHE A 95 3.42 -31.70 -12.72
N ASP A 96 2.58 -32.47 -12.02
CA ASP A 96 2.09 -33.78 -12.45
C ASP A 96 0.79 -33.65 -13.28
N GLY A 97 0.89 -33.98 -14.57
CA GLY A 97 -0.09 -33.72 -15.63
C GLY A 97 -1.40 -34.52 -15.56
N SER A 98 -1.95 -34.77 -14.38
CA SER A 98 -3.25 -35.44 -14.19
C SER A 98 -4.44 -34.47 -14.10
N LYS A 99 -4.21 -33.16 -14.09
CA LYS A 99 -5.26 -32.14 -14.07
C LYS A 99 -5.04 -31.11 -15.18
N THR A 100 -5.52 -31.42 -16.39
CA THR A 100 -5.54 -30.42 -17.47
C THR A 100 -6.74 -29.50 -17.31
N PHE A 101 -6.57 -28.20 -17.62
CA PHE A 101 -7.67 -27.23 -17.75
C PHE A 101 -8.77 -27.77 -18.70
N ASP A 102 -8.36 -28.50 -19.74
CA ASP A 102 -9.26 -29.20 -20.66
C ASP A 102 -10.05 -30.36 -20.03
N ALA A 103 -9.51 -31.10 -19.05
CA ALA A 103 -10.25 -32.17 -18.35
C ALA A 103 -11.33 -31.60 -17.43
N ILE A 104 -11.12 -30.40 -16.90
CA ILE A 104 -12.09 -29.63 -16.12
C ILE A 104 -13.19 -29.08 -17.07
N MET A 105 -12.81 -28.57 -18.25
CA MET A 105 -13.75 -27.97 -19.20
C MET A 105 -14.53 -28.99 -20.07
N LYS A 106 -13.98 -30.18 -20.35
CA LYS A 106 -14.60 -31.18 -21.25
C LYS A 106 -15.71 -32.01 -20.59
N LYS A 107 -15.90 -31.91 -19.27
CA LYS A 107 -17.07 -32.48 -18.57
C LYS A 107 -18.29 -31.54 -18.60
N ALA A 108 -18.12 -30.28 -19.03
CA ALA A 108 -19.15 -29.24 -19.01
C ALA A 108 -19.80 -28.95 -20.38
N HIS A 109 -19.50 -29.72 -21.43
CA HIS A 109 -20.14 -29.58 -22.75
C HIS A 109 -20.89 -30.85 -23.15
N ALA A 110 -22.11 -30.99 -22.62
CA ALA A 110 -23.20 -31.68 -23.31
C ALA A 110 -24.14 -30.61 -23.91
N PRO A 111 -24.79 -30.87 -25.06
CA PRO A 111 -25.45 -29.85 -25.86
C PRO A 111 -26.66 -29.23 -25.13
N GLN A 112 -26.85 -27.93 -25.31
CA GLN A 112 -27.97 -27.15 -24.78
C GLN A 112 -29.33 -27.78 -25.12
N PRO A 113 -30.24 -27.98 -24.14
CA PRO A 113 -31.65 -28.13 -24.43
C PRO A 113 -32.27 -26.74 -24.72
N PRO A 114 -33.33 -26.68 -25.53
CA PRO A 114 -33.94 -25.42 -25.96
C PRO A 114 -34.60 -24.70 -24.77
N ALA A 115 -34.55 -23.37 -24.82
CA ALA A 115 -35.16 -22.47 -23.85
C ALA A 115 -36.63 -22.83 -23.58
N THR A 116 -36.98 -23.10 -22.31
CA THR A 116 -38.37 -23.15 -21.85
C THR A 116 -38.50 -22.49 -20.46
N ASP A 117 -39.40 -21.50 -20.42
CA ASP A 117 -40.26 -20.96 -19.34
C ASP A 117 -39.68 -20.63 -17.93
N PRO A 118 -39.96 -19.44 -17.36
CA PRO A 118 -39.41 -18.98 -16.08
C PRO A 118 -40.26 -19.50 -14.92
N SER A 119 -40.15 -20.79 -14.61
CA SER A 119 -40.45 -21.35 -13.29
C SER A 119 -40.12 -22.84 -13.28
N SER A 120 -38.85 -23.21 -13.11
CA SER A 120 -38.52 -24.63 -12.92
C SER A 120 -37.39 -24.81 -11.93
N ARG A 121 -37.83 -25.29 -10.75
CA ARG A 121 -37.08 -25.92 -9.68
C ARG A 121 -36.14 -26.99 -10.30
N ALA A 122 -34.83 -26.82 -10.15
CA ALA A 122 -33.85 -27.81 -10.58
C ALA A 122 -33.99 -29.10 -9.74
N GLU A 123 -34.04 -30.25 -10.40
CA GLU A 123 -34.03 -31.57 -9.76
C GLU A 123 -32.67 -31.81 -9.08
N THR A 124 -32.69 -32.02 -7.76
CA THR A 124 -31.52 -32.26 -6.93
C THR A 124 -31.09 -33.73 -6.98
N ALA A 125 -29.99 -34.02 -7.68
CA ALA A 125 -29.14 -35.14 -7.30
C ALA A 125 -28.33 -34.71 -6.07
N GLN A 126 -28.51 -35.38 -4.93
CA GLN A 126 -27.76 -35.05 -3.72
C GLN A 126 -26.25 -35.15 -3.96
N GLY A 127 -25.51 -34.06 -3.70
CA GLY A 127 -24.05 -34.04 -3.67
C GLY A 127 -23.34 -33.71 -4.99
N THR A 128 -24.03 -33.16 -6.00
CA THR A 128 -23.37 -32.58 -7.18
C THR A 128 -23.75 -31.12 -7.30
N GLY A 129 -22.74 -30.24 -7.43
CA GLY A 129 -22.93 -28.80 -7.62
C GLY A 129 -23.97 -28.45 -8.69
N LEU A 130 -24.77 -27.44 -8.40
CA LEU A 130 -25.84 -26.88 -9.22
C LEU A 130 -25.26 -25.86 -10.21
N PHE A 131 -25.66 -25.97 -11.47
CA PHE A 131 -25.47 -24.92 -12.46
C PHE A 131 -26.84 -24.29 -12.77
N ALA A 132 -27.05 -23.04 -12.38
CA ALA A 132 -28.32 -22.35 -12.59
C ALA A 132 -28.15 -20.98 -13.26
N ARG A 133 -29.07 -20.66 -14.18
CA ARG A 133 -29.12 -19.35 -14.86
C ARG A 133 -30.48 -18.68 -14.68
N GLY A 134 -30.47 -17.44 -14.23
CA GLY A 134 -31.64 -16.62 -13.99
C GLY A 134 -31.73 -15.40 -14.92
N GLY A 135 -32.95 -15.03 -15.32
CA GLY A 135 -33.21 -13.75 -15.98
C GLY A 135 -33.14 -12.56 -15.02
N ASN A 136 -33.69 -11.42 -15.44
CA ASN A 136 -33.81 -10.25 -14.58
C ASN A 136 -34.72 -10.54 -13.38
N GLY A 137 -34.31 -10.15 -12.17
CA GLY A 137 -35.12 -10.36 -10.96
C GLY A 137 -35.15 -11.82 -10.49
N ALA A 138 -34.19 -12.64 -10.90
CA ALA A 138 -34.16 -14.04 -10.53
C ALA A 138 -33.87 -14.22 -9.04
N LYS A 139 -34.42 -15.29 -8.47
CA LYS A 139 -34.00 -15.82 -7.18
C LYS A 139 -33.41 -17.21 -7.40
N LEU A 140 -32.12 -17.37 -7.16
CA LEU A 140 -31.43 -18.66 -7.28
C LEU A 140 -30.93 -19.08 -5.91
N GLU A 141 -31.14 -20.34 -5.57
CA GLU A 141 -30.69 -20.96 -4.32
C GLU A 141 -29.85 -22.18 -4.70
N GLY A 142 -28.66 -22.25 -4.13
CA GLY A 142 -27.73 -23.35 -4.28
C GLY A 142 -28.06 -24.56 -3.41
N THR A 143 -27.15 -25.50 -3.42
CA THR A 143 -27.13 -26.77 -2.70
C THR A 143 -26.00 -26.74 -1.66
N PRO A 144 -25.87 -27.77 -0.81
CA PRO A 144 -24.74 -27.85 0.13
C PRO A 144 -23.39 -28.23 -0.51
N ALA A 145 -23.26 -28.13 -1.83
CA ALA A 145 -22.03 -28.44 -2.57
C ALA A 145 -21.72 -27.24 -3.45
N GLY A 146 -20.45 -27.03 -3.80
CA GLY A 146 -20.06 -25.88 -4.61
C GLY A 146 -20.83 -25.76 -5.92
N ASP A 147 -21.46 -24.61 -6.12
CA ASP A 147 -22.41 -24.30 -7.18
C ASP A 147 -21.92 -23.19 -8.12
N PHE A 148 -22.59 -23.06 -9.27
CA PHE A 148 -22.40 -21.97 -10.21
C PHE A 148 -23.76 -21.32 -10.51
N LEU A 149 -23.96 -20.13 -9.95
CA LEU A 149 -25.21 -19.38 -10.08
C LEU A 149 -24.96 -18.10 -10.88
N GLU A 150 -25.66 -17.95 -11.99
CA GLU A 150 -25.57 -16.76 -12.85
C GLU A 150 -26.95 -16.12 -13.00
N ALA A 151 -27.07 -14.81 -12.79
CA ALA A 151 -28.29 -14.09 -13.13
C ALA A 151 -28.04 -12.74 -13.77
N LEU A 152 -29.08 -12.17 -14.36
CA LEU A 152 -29.04 -10.79 -14.83
C LEU A 152 -29.34 -9.83 -13.66
N GLN A 153 -29.67 -8.58 -13.98
CA GLN A 153 -29.85 -7.50 -12.99
C GLN A 153 -31.00 -7.74 -11.99
N LYS A 154 -30.92 -7.08 -10.83
CA LYS A 154 -31.92 -7.07 -9.74
C LYS A 154 -32.20 -8.44 -9.15
N SER A 155 -31.23 -9.34 -9.20
CA SER A 155 -31.39 -10.73 -8.79
C SER A 155 -30.88 -10.96 -7.37
N ASN A 156 -31.35 -12.05 -6.74
CA ASN A 156 -30.86 -12.52 -5.45
C ASN A 156 -30.31 -13.94 -5.62
N LEU A 157 -29.03 -14.13 -5.35
CA LEU A 157 -28.35 -15.42 -5.44
C LEU A 157 -27.89 -15.82 -4.04
N TYR A 158 -28.08 -17.09 -3.69
CA TYR A 158 -27.66 -17.69 -2.43
C TYR A 158 -26.88 -18.96 -2.75
N GLY A 159 -25.60 -19.03 -2.41
CA GLY A 159 -24.73 -20.20 -2.59
C GLY A 159 -25.14 -21.31 -1.62
N GLY A 160 -24.87 -21.11 -0.33
CA GLY A 160 -25.26 -22.05 0.70
C GLY A 160 -24.06 -22.58 1.45
N GLU A 161 -23.81 -23.89 1.38
CA GLU A 161 -22.58 -24.49 1.91
C GLU A 161 -21.71 -24.94 0.73
N GLY A 162 -20.39 -24.92 0.92
CA GLY A 162 -19.40 -25.30 -0.08
C GLY A 162 -18.92 -24.10 -0.90
N ASP A 163 -17.86 -24.31 -1.67
CA ASP A 163 -17.21 -23.23 -2.42
C ASP A 163 -18.03 -22.88 -3.67
N ASP A 164 -18.76 -21.79 -3.62
CA ASP A 164 -19.71 -21.36 -4.63
C ASP A 164 -19.17 -20.27 -5.56
N THR A 165 -19.71 -20.18 -6.77
CA THR A 165 -19.45 -19.10 -7.72
C THR A 165 -20.76 -18.41 -8.11
N LEU A 166 -20.93 -17.17 -7.66
CA LEU A 166 -22.12 -16.36 -7.90
C LEU A 166 -21.77 -15.17 -8.79
N THR A 167 -22.51 -14.99 -9.89
CA THR A 167 -22.38 -13.82 -10.76
C THR A 167 -23.75 -13.22 -11.04
N ALA A 168 -23.90 -11.92 -10.82
CA ALA A 168 -25.12 -11.23 -11.19
C ALA A 168 -24.89 -9.86 -11.86
N GLY A 169 -25.89 -9.41 -12.61
CA GLY A 169 -25.90 -8.06 -13.16
C GLY A 169 -26.16 -6.97 -12.12
N ASN A 170 -26.45 -5.77 -12.59
CA ASN A 170 -26.64 -4.57 -11.77
C ASN A 170 -27.68 -4.71 -10.65
N ASP A 171 -27.53 -3.97 -9.56
CA ASP A 171 -28.51 -3.86 -8.46
C ASP A 171 -28.90 -5.22 -7.83
N SER A 172 -27.97 -6.19 -7.86
CA SER A 172 -28.20 -7.56 -7.38
C SER A 172 -27.60 -7.80 -6.01
N LYS A 173 -28.11 -8.83 -5.33
CA LYS A 173 -27.62 -9.30 -4.03
C LYS A 173 -27.07 -10.71 -4.16
N LEU A 174 -25.86 -10.93 -3.70
CA LEU A 174 -25.17 -12.21 -3.73
C LEU A 174 -24.75 -12.55 -2.30
N TYR A 175 -25.06 -13.77 -1.88
CA TYR A 175 -24.70 -14.33 -0.58
C TYR A 175 -23.98 -15.64 -0.84
N GLY A 176 -22.69 -15.72 -0.50
CA GLY A 176 -21.88 -16.93 -0.65
C GLY A 176 -22.37 -18.00 0.32
N GLY A 177 -22.19 -17.75 1.62
CA GLY A 177 -22.64 -18.63 2.68
C GLY A 177 -21.45 -19.18 3.44
N ALA A 178 -21.33 -20.49 3.57
CA ALA A 178 -20.16 -21.12 4.18
C ALA A 178 -19.33 -21.80 3.11
N GLY A 179 -18.01 -21.60 3.09
CA GLY A 179 -17.13 -22.07 2.04
C GLY A 179 -16.29 -20.91 1.50
N ASN A 180 -15.34 -21.22 0.62
CA ASN A 180 -14.51 -20.18 0.01
C ASN A 180 -15.14 -19.76 -1.33
N ASP A 181 -15.91 -18.68 -1.30
CA ASP A 181 -16.81 -18.30 -2.38
C ASP A 181 -16.22 -17.26 -3.34
N ILE A 182 -16.73 -17.24 -4.57
CA ILE A 182 -16.40 -16.24 -5.58
C ILE A 182 -17.66 -15.49 -5.98
N LEU A 183 -17.76 -14.22 -5.59
CA LEU A 183 -18.92 -13.37 -5.84
C LEU A 183 -18.56 -12.24 -6.79
N SER A 184 -19.37 -12.05 -7.84
CA SER A 184 -19.19 -10.93 -8.77
C SER A 184 -20.48 -10.21 -9.15
N SER A 185 -20.45 -8.88 -9.11
CA SER A 185 -21.52 -8.03 -9.68
C SER A 185 -20.99 -6.90 -10.56
N THR A 186 -21.83 -6.41 -11.47
CA THR A 186 -21.41 -5.43 -12.49
C THR A 186 -21.68 -3.96 -12.16
N ASP A 187 -22.57 -3.64 -11.22
CA ASP A 187 -22.94 -2.25 -10.85
C ASP A 187 -23.85 -2.26 -9.60
N ARG A 188 -23.59 -1.41 -8.60
CA ARG A 188 -24.44 -1.26 -7.40
C ARG A 188 -24.84 -2.60 -6.76
N GLY A 189 -23.92 -3.54 -6.69
CA GLY A 189 -24.16 -4.85 -6.07
C GLY A 189 -24.05 -4.79 -4.56
N THR A 190 -24.72 -5.72 -3.89
CA THR A 190 -24.46 -6.07 -2.49
C THR A 190 -23.95 -7.50 -2.45
N LEU A 191 -22.68 -7.68 -2.08
CA LEU A 191 -22.03 -8.98 -1.99
C LEU A 191 -21.71 -9.26 -0.52
N ASN A 192 -21.99 -10.47 -0.07
CA ASN A 192 -21.63 -10.95 1.25
C ASN A 192 -21.01 -12.35 1.07
N GLY A 193 -19.74 -12.49 1.43
CA GLY A 193 -19.00 -13.75 1.37
C GLY A 193 -19.57 -14.75 2.36
N GLY A 194 -19.37 -14.48 3.65
CA GLY A 194 -19.96 -15.26 4.74
C GLY A 194 -18.89 -15.88 5.61
N GLU A 195 -18.88 -17.20 5.78
CA GLU A 195 -17.80 -17.91 6.47
C GLU A 195 -16.86 -18.54 5.44
N GLY A 196 -15.56 -18.31 5.55
CA GLY A 196 -14.55 -18.86 4.64
C GLY A 196 -13.67 -17.76 4.07
N ASP A 197 -12.66 -18.15 3.29
CA ASP A 197 -11.79 -17.18 2.62
C ASP A 197 -12.40 -16.82 1.25
N ASP A 198 -13.12 -15.71 1.18
CA ASP A 198 -13.94 -15.32 0.05
C ASP A 198 -13.24 -14.38 -0.92
N THR A 199 -13.71 -14.36 -2.18
CA THR A 199 -13.27 -13.40 -3.20
C THR A 199 -14.45 -12.64 -3.78
N LEU A 200 -14.55 -11.36 -3.45
CA LEU A 200 -15.64 -10.48 -3.85
C LEU A 200 -15.15 -9.42 -4.84
N SER A 201 -15.85 -9.30 -5.97
CA SER A 201 -15.58 -8.27 -6.96
C SER A 201 -16.84 -7.54 -7.40
N ALA A 202 -16.82 -6.21 -7.34
CA ALA A 202 -17.92 -5.40 -7.85
C ALA A 202 -17.43 -4.13 -8.57
N TYR A 203 -18.37 -3.39 -9.13
CA TYR A 203 -18.11 -2.12 -9.78
C TYR A 203 -19.15 -1.10 -9.32
N ASN A 204 -18.73 0.16 -9.18
CA ASN A 204 -19.57 1.35 -8.92
C ASN A 204 -20.49 1.26 -7.69
N THR A 205 -20.26 2.13 -6.71
CA THR A 205 -21.12 2.33 -5.52
C THR A 205 -21.75 1.03 -5.00
N SER A 206 -20.92 -0.01 -4.91
CA SER A 206 -21.30 -1.34 -4.44
C SER A 206 -20.94 -1.49 -2.98
N THR A 207 -21.51 -2.49 -2.33
CA THR A 207 -21.23 -2.83 -0.93
C THR A 207 -20.75 -4.26 -0.85
N LEU A 208 -19.57 -4.47 -0.30
CA LEU A 208 -18.93 -5.78 -0.16
C LEU A 208 -18.71 -6.05 1.32
N PHE A 209 -19.13 -7.21 1.78
CA PHE A 209 -18.89 -7.74 3.12
C PHE A 209 -18.11 -9.05 2.95
N GLY A 210 -16.89 -9.14 3.47
CA GLY A 210 -16.10 -10.38 3.47
C GLY A 210 -16.77 -11.39 4.40
N GLY A 211 -16.73 -11.11 5.69
CA GLY A 211 -17.35 -11.93 6.72
C GLY A 211 -16.30 -12.49 7.66
N ASN A 212 -16.33 -13.80 7.92
CA ASN A 212 -15.30 -14.47 8.71
C ASN A 212 -14.35 -15.19 7.78
N GLY A 213 -13.05 -14.98 7.92
CA GLY A 213 -12.02 -15.59 7.09
C GLY A 213 -11.11 -14.53 6.49
N ASN A 214 -10.12 -14.96 5.73
CA ASN A 214 -9.17 -14.05 5.11
C ASN A 214 -9.65 -13.71 3.71
N ASP A 215 -10.36 -12.60 3.57
CA ASP A 215 -11.12 -12.26 2.38
C ASP A 215 -10.35 -11.37 1.40
N ARG A 216 -10.78 -11.42 0.14
CA ARG A 216 -10.27 -10.56 -0.93
C ARG A 216 -11.41 -9.75 -1.55
N LEU A 217 -11.45 -8.46 -1.24
CA LEU A 217 -12.49 -7.56 -1.72
C LEU A 217 -11.92 -6.55 -2.71
N SER A 218 -12.59 -6.38 -3.86
CA SER A 218 -12.19 -5.38 -4.86
C SER A 218 -13.39 -4.71 -5.51
N ALA A 219 -13.46 -3.38 -5.43
CA ALA A 219 -14.49 -2.63 -6.14
C ALA A 219 -14.08 -1.21 -6.53
N TYR A 220 -14.75 -0.70 -7.56
CA TYR A 220 -14.47 0.60 -8.14
C TYR A 220 -15.49 1.67 -7.73
N HIS A 221 -15.08 2.94 -7.79
CA HIS A 221 -15.89 4.16 -7.70
C HIS A 221 -16.85 4.22 -6.50
N GLY A 222 -16.39 4.77 -5.38
CA GLY A 222 -17.28 5.09 -4.25
C GLY A 222 -17.93 3.88 -3.60
N SER A 223 -17.30 2.71 -3.72
CA SER A 223 -17.80 1.47 -3.11
C SER A 223 -17.44 1.39 -1.63
N SER A 224 -18.26 0.69 -0.88
CA SER A 224 -18.10 0.43 0.55
C SER A 224 -17.61 -1.00 0.76
N PHE A 225 -16.68 -1.16 1.69
CA PHE A 225 -16.04 -2.41 2.05
C PHE A 225 -16.13 -2.61 3.55
N ASP A 226 -16.46 -3.82 3.95
CA ASP A 226 -16.42 -4.35 5.31
C ASP A 226 -15.66 -5.68 5.21
N GLY A 227 -14.41 -5.73 5.67
CA GLY A 227 -13.57 -6.94 5.60
C GLY A 227 -14.16 -8.01 6.52
N GLY A 228 -14.08 -7.76 7.82
CA GLY A 228 -14.83 -8.49 8.83
C GLY A 228 -13.90 -9.05 9.90
N GLU A 229 -13.96 -10.35 10.15
CA GLU A 229 -12.99 -11.06 10.97
C GLU A 229 -11.97 -11.76 10.09
N GLY A 230 -10.69 -11.49 10.26
CA GLY A 230 -9.62 -12.18 9.55
C GLY A 230 -8.59 -11.20 9.02
N ASP A 231 -7.60 -11.71 8.30
CA ASP A 231 -6.58 -10.89 7.65
C ASP A 231 -7.01 -10.61 6.21
N ASP A 232 -7.58 -9.43 5.97
CA ASP A 232 -8.26 -9.12 4.71
C ASP A 232 -7.40 -8.36 3.71
N SER A 233 -7.69 -8.54 2.42
CA SER A 233 -7.06 -7.80 1.31
C SER A 233 -8.10 -6.99 0.55
N ILE A 234 -8.09 -5.67 0.75
CA ILE A 234 -9.09 -4.75 0.21
C ILE A 234 -8.48 -3.84 -0.86
N SER A 235 -9.12 -3.76 -2.02
CA SER A 235 -8.73 -2.87 -3.12
C SER A 235 -9.90 -1.96 -3.52
N GLY A 236 -9.87 -0.72 -3.03
CA GLY A 236 -10.91 0.28 -3.22
C GLY A 236 -10.48 1.45 -4.10
N TYR A 237 -11.21 1.73 -5.19
CA TYR A 237 -10.86 2.85 -6.09
C TYR A 237 -11.77 4.06 -5.88
N ASN A 238 -11.16 5.27 -5.86
CA ASN A 238 -11.78 6.60 -5.90
C ASN A 238 -12.97 6.80 -4.94
N ASN A 239 -12.78 7.53 -3.85
CA ASN A 239 -13.79 7.74 -2.80
C ASN A 239 -14.25 6.44 -2.13
N ALA A 240 -13.39 5.42 -2.09
CA ALA A 240 -13.71 4.17 -1.41
C ALA A 240 -13.94 4.41 0.09
N HIS A 241 -14.88 3.69 0.67
CA HIS A 241 -15.11 3.67 2.11
C HIS A 241 -14.79 2.27 2.62
N VAL A 242 -13.71 2.14 3.41
CA VAL A 242 -13.24 0.87 3.94
C VAL A 242 -13.40 0.90 5.46
N VAL A 243 -14.03 -0.14 6.00
CA VAL A 243 -14.12 -0.44 7.43
C VAL A 243 -13.61 -1.86 7.60
N ASP A 244 -12.62 -2.06 8.45
CA ASP A 244 -12.02 -3.38 8.65
C ASP A 244 -11.43 -3.49 10.07
N GLU A 245 -12.28 -3.82 11.04
CA GLU A 245 -11.99 -3.52 12.45
C GLU A 245 -11.16 -4.59 13.18
N GLN A 246 -10.79 -5.69 12.51
CA GLN A 246 -10.06 -6.82 13.11
C GLN A 246 -9.02 -7.40 12.15
N GLY A 247 -7.96 -8.00 12.69
CA GLY A 247 -6.95 -8.72 11.91
C GLY A 247 -5.86 -7.82 11.30
N ASP A 248 -4.86 -8.45 10.69
CA ASP A 248 -3.74 -7.75 10.04
C ASP A 248 -4.10 -7.47 8.57
N ASN A 249 -4.68 -6.31 8.28
CA ASN A 249 -5.30 -6.06 6.98
C ASN A 249 -4.37 -5.37 5.99
N HIS A 250 -4.60 -5.62 4.70
CA HIS A 250 -3.92 -4.92 3.62
C HIS A 250 -4.94 -4.16 2.75
N VAL A 251 -4.94 -2.83 2.89
CA VAL A 251 -5.84 -1.93 2.20
C VAL A 251 -5.09 -1.10 1.15
N SER A 252 -5.40 -1.33 -0.12
CA SER A 252 -5.02 -0.46 -1.23
C SER A 252 -6.18 0.43 -1.62
N ALA A 253 -6.10 1.73 -1.29
CA ALA A 253 -7.13 2.71 -1.57
C ALA A 253 -6.64 3.82 -2.52
N TYR A 254 -7.49 4.29 -3.42
CA TYR A 254 -7.13 5.39 -4.33
C TYR A 254 -7.60 6.76 -3.77
N ARG A 255 -7.70 7.77 -4.63
CA ARG A 255 -7.94 9.17 -4.21
C ARG A 255 -9.18 9.32 -3.36
N ASP A 256 -9.10 10.23 -2.39
CA ASP A 256 -10.23 10.67 -1.56
C ASP A 256 -10.90 9.53 -0.77
N ALA A 257 -10.15 8.44 -0.50
CA ALA A 257 -10.66 7.31 0.24
C ALA A 257 -10.75 7.60 1.73
N THR A 258 -11.74 7.00 2.39
CA THR A 258 -11.83 6.91 3.85
C THR A 258 -11.56 5.48 4.26
N VAL A 259 -10.50 5.26 5.02
CA VAL A 259 -10.11 3.94 5.52
C VAL A 259 -10.14 3.99 7.03
N THR A 260 -10.84 3.03 7.63
CA THR A 260 -10.80 2.77 9.07
C THR A 260 -10.46 1.31 9.25
N THR A 261 -9.25 1.03 9.71
CA THR A 261 -8.88 -0.28 10.23
C THR A 261 -8.96 -0.25 11.76
N GLY A 262 -8.94 -1.44 12.39
CA GLY A 262 -9.19 -1.59 13.82
C GLY A 262 -7.97 -2.09 14.60
N ASN A 263 -8.04 -3.31 15.10
CA ASN A 263 -6.88 -3.90 15.79
C ASN A 263 -6.12 -4.82 14.84
N GLY A 264 -4.80 -4.68 14.81
CA GLY A 264 -3.91 -5.48 13.98
C GLY A 264 -2.75 -4.66 13.46
N GLY A 265 -1.76 -5.31 12.86
CA GLY A 265 -0.72 -4.62 12.11
C GLY A 265 -1.18 -4.36 10.68
N ASP A 266 -1.84 -3.23 10.46
CA ASP A 266 -2.44 -2.95 9.15
C ASP A 266 -1.44 -2.32 8.17
N TRP A 267 -1.49 -2.74 6.90
CA TRP A 267 -0.81 -2.10 5.78
C TRP A 267 -1.81 -1.32 4.93
N ILE A 268 -1.69 0.01 4.94
CA ILE A 268 -2.59 0.91 4.23
C ILE A 268 -1.79 1.72 3.21
N ASP A 269 -2.07 1.50 1.92
CA ASP A 269 -1.56 2.30 0.81
C ASP A 269 -2.71 3.13 0.21
N ALA A 270 -2.71 4.45 0.46
CA ALA A 270 -3.73 5.36 -0.04
C ALA A 270 -3.17 6.45 -0.98
N TYR A 271 -3.94 6.90 -1.97
CA TYR A 271 -3.55 8.05 -2.81
C TYR A 271 -3.85 9.40 -2.11
N SER A 272 -3.84 10.51 -2.86
CA SER A 272 -4.04 11.85 -2.31
C SER A 272 -5.46 12.06 -1.79
N GLY A 273 -5.62 12.93 -0.79
CA GLY A 273 -6.94 13.26 -0.24
C GLY A 273 -7.49 12.22 0.73
N ALA A 274 -6.67 11.23 1.14
CA ALA A 274 -7.14 10.12 1.95
C ALA A 274 -7.37 10.53 3.41
N THR A 275 -8.37 9.94 4.05
CA THR A 275 -8.60 10.02 5.50
C THR A 275 -8.44 8.64 6.10
N ILE A 276 -7.43 8.46 6.93
CA ILE A 276 -7.03 7.16 7.50
C ILE A 276 -7.20 7.18 9.01
N ARG A 277 -7.79 6.10 9.54
CA ARG A 277 -7.78 5.74 10.96
C ARG A 277 -7.28 4.29 11.03
N ALA A 278 -6.05 4.06 11.47
CA ALA A 278 -5.48 2.71 11.46
C ALA A 278 -5.85 1.89 12.71
N GLY A 279 -6.12 2.55 13.83
CA GLY A 279 -6.46 1.86 15.07
C GLY A 279 -5.21 1.30 15.77
N ASN A 280 -5.36 0.25 16.56
CA ASN A 280 -4.26 -0.24 17.40
C ASN A 280 -3.41 -1.27 16.66
N GLY A 281 -2.13 -1.32 16.97
CA GLY A 281 -1.19 -2.30 16.41
C GLY A 281 -0.10 -1.60 15.63
N ASN A 282 0.86 -2.37 15.12
CA ASN A 282 2.01 -1.78 14.41
C ASN A 282 1.64 -1.56 12.95
N ASN A 283 1.17 -0.37 12.61
CA ASN A 283 0.63 -0.06 11.30
C ASN A 283 1.70 0.45 10.34
N MET A 284 1.49 0.20 9.06
CA MET A 284 2.25 0.76 7.95
C MET A 284 1.32 1.57 7.06
N VAL A 285 1.38 2.89 7.18
CA VAL A 285 0.51 3.81 6.44
C VAL A 285 1.32 4.60 5.42
N THR A 286 1.02 4.43 4.13
CA THR A 286 1.57 5.25 3.06
C THR A 286 0.45 6.04 2.39
N THR A 287 0.54 7.36 2.40
CA THR A 287 -0.37 8.24 1.66
C THR A 287 0.37 9.19 0.72
N TYR A 288 -0.33 9.70 -0.29
CA TYR A 288 0.14 10.85 -1.06
C TYR A 288 -0.33 12.15 -0.39
N GLY A 289 -0.19 13.28 -1.08
CA GLY A 289 -0.47 14.60 -0.49
C GLY A 289 -1.94 14.81 -0.12
N ASP A 290 -2.19 15.89 0.61
CA ASP A 290 -3.53 16.32 1.05
C ASP A 290 -4.25 15.27 1.92
N SER A 291 -3.52 14.46 2.68
CA SER A 291 -4.09 13.35 3.44
C SER A 291 -4.13 13.63 4.95
N SER A 292 -5.03 12.98 5.67
CA SER A 292 -5.13 13.00 7.13
C SER A 292 -5.01 11.59 7.67
N VAL A 293 -4.06 11.37 8.58
CA VAL A 293 -3.74 10.07 9.16
C VAL A 293 -3.84 10.16 10.68
N ILE A 294 -4.58 9.22 11.26
CA ILE A 294 -4.53 8.86 12.68
C ILE A 294 -4.10 7.40 12.73
N SER A 295 -2.92 7.07 13.27
CA SER A 295 -2.50 5.67 13.33
C SER A 295 -3.07 5.00 14.58
N GLY A 296 -2.66 5.37 15.79
CA GLY A 296 -3.25 4.90 17.04
C GLY A 296 -2.20 4.63 18.12
N ASP A 297 -2.39 3.57 18.90
CA ASP A 297 -1.37 3.08 19.83
C ASP A 297 -0.47 2.03 19.14
N ASN A 298 0.72 1.81 19.69
CA ASN A 298 1.80 0.94 19.23
C ASN A 298 2.74 1.59 18.20
N ALA A 299 3.77 0.86 17.77
CA ALA A 299 4.85 1.44 16.97
C ALA A 299 4.49 1.42 15.48
N ASP A 300 4.28 2.60 14.91
CA ASP A 300 3.80 2.78 13.55
C ASP A 300 4.89 3.27 12.59
N MET A 301 4.72 2.93 11.30
CA MET A 301 5.48 3.51 10.20
C MET A 301 4.55 4.30 9.28
N ILE A 302 4.75 5.61 9.20
CA ILE A 302 3.87 6.53 8.48
C ILE A 302 4.67 7.30 7.43
N GLU A 303 4.29 7.18 6.16
CA GLU A 303 4.77 8.04 5.08
C GLU A 303 3.60 8.82 4.49
N VAL A 304 3.65 10.15 4.55
CA VAL A 304 2.63 11.01 3.94
C VAL A 304 3.24 11.96 2.92
N GLY A 305 2.47 12.30 1.90
CA GLY A 305 2.85 13.31 0.91
C GLY A 305 2.78 14.74 1.45
N VAL A 306 2.86 15.72 0.55
CA VAL A 306 2.78 17.16 0.88
C VAL A 306 1.42 17.55 1.47
N ASN A 307 1.36 18.63 2.24
CA ASN A 307 0.11 19.20 2.76
C ASN A 307 -0.74 18.17 3.54
N SER A 308 -0.09 17.33 4.35
CA SER A 308 -0.75 16.26 5.09
C SER A 308 -0.78 16.52 6.59
N GLN A 309 -1.69 15.83 7.29
CA GLN A 309 -1.83 15.89 8.74
C GLN A 309 -1.64 14.49 9.32
N VAL A 310 -0.79 14.37 10.34
CA VAL A 310 -0.51 13.11 11.03
C VAL A 310 -0.70 13.30 12.52
N ILE A 311 -1.46 12.40 13.13
CA ILE A 311 -1.46 12.14 14.57
C ILE A 311 -1.10 10.66 14.71
N SER A 312 0.13 10.32 15.10
CA SER A 312 0.46 8.90 15.21
C SER A 312 -0.16 8.32 16.47
N GLY A 313 0.16 8.84 17.65
CA GLY A 313 -0.60 8.56 18.86
C GLY A 313 0.30 8.14 20.02
N GLY A 314 0.38 6.85 20.33
CA GLY A 314 1.28 6.37 21.38
C GLY A 314 2.12 5.20 20.90
N GLY A 315 3.37 5.10 21.30
CA GLY A 315 4.31 4.11 20.76
C GLY A 315 5.54 4.79 20.18
N ASP A 316 6.56 4.02 19.81
CA ASP A 316 7.77 4.58 19.21
C ASP A 316 7.64 4.61 17.68
N ASP A 317 7.27 5.75 17.12
CA ASP A 317 6.85 5.88 15.73
C ASP A 317 7.95 6.32 14.78
N LEU A 318 7.81 5.92 13.51
CA LEU A 318 8.63 6.38 12.40
C LEU A 318 7.79 7.12 11.36
N ILE A 319 7.93 8.44 11.33
CA ILE A 319 7.11 9.33 10.49
C ILE A 319 7.98 10.00 9.43
N THR A 320 7.56 9.95 8.18
CA THR A 320 8.11 10.72 7.06
C THR A 320 7.02 11.55 6.41
N ALA A 321 7.11 12.87 6.52
CA ALA A 321 6.15 13.78 5.91
C ALA A 321 6.73 14.52 4.70
N GLY A 322 5.88 14.80 3.71
CA GLY A 322 6.14 15.78 2.67
C GLY A 322 6.10 17.21 3.22
N SER A 323 6.44 18.18 2.35
CA SER A 323 6.37 19.61 2.69
C SER A 323 4.99 20.05 3.16
N ASP A 324 4.94 21.15 3.91
CA ASP A 324 3.71 21.83 4.32
C ASP A 324 2.78 20.95 5.18
N SER A 325 3.36 20.02 5.96
CA SER A 325 2.61 19.05 6.76
C SER A 325 2.54 19.44 8.23
N ILE A 326 1.53 18.93 8.93
CA ILE A 326 1.36 19.09 10.38
C ILE A 326 1.46 17.72 11.03
N ILE A 327 2.40 17.54 11.96
CA ILE A 327 2.68 16.26 12.60
C ILE A 327 2.54 16.43 14.11
N ASN A 328 1.84 15.48 14.74
CA ASN A 328 1.87 15.22 16.17
C ASN A 328 2.20 13.74 16.34
N ALA A 329 3.38 13.42 16.88
CA ALA A 329 3.76 12.03 17.10
C ALA A 329 3.14 11.46 18.39
N GLY A 330 2.92 12.32 19.38
CA GLY A 330 2.26 11.94 20.62
C GLY A 330 3.25 11.29 21.58
N ALA A 331 2.84 10.23 22.28
CA ALA A 331 3.61 9.67 23.39
C ALA A 331 4.54 8.53 22.96
N GLY A 332 5.85 8.68 23.14
CA GLY A 332 6.81 7.62 22.82
C GLY A 332 8.20 8.18 22.57
N ASP A 333 9.13 7.38 22.04
CA ASP A 333 10.41 7.92 21.57
C ASP A 333 10.42 7.97 20.03
N ASP A 334 9.86 9.05 19.47
CA ASP A 334 9.51 9.12 18.05
C ASP A 334 10.64 9.59 17.13
N ARG A 335 10.55 9.21 15.86
CA ARG A 335 11.45 9.66 14.79
C ARG A 335 10.66 10.26 13.64
N VAL A 336 10.83 11.57 13.47
CA VAL A 336 10.09 12.32 12.45
C VAL A 336 11.04 12.97 11.45
N THR A 337 10.78 12.72 10.17
CA THR A 337 11.41 13.40 9.06
C THR A 337 10.46 14.47 8.53
N LEU A 338 10.87 15.73 8.69
CA LEU A 338 10.13 16.89 8.19
C LEU A 338 10.77 17.42 6.90
N LYS A 339 9.94 17.98 6.03
CA LYS A 339 10.35 18.66 4.80
C LYS A 339 9.62 19.99 4.67
N GLY A 340 10.21 20.96 3.96
CA GLY A 340 9.57 22.25 3.67
C GLY A 340 9.03 22.97 4.92
N ASP A 341 7.92 23.70 4.74
CA ASP A 341 7.33 24.56 5.78
C ASP A 341 6.36 23.75 6.65
N SER A 342 6.88 22.77 7.39
CA SER A 342 6.08 21.87 8.23
C SER A 342 5.97 22.34 9.68
N THR A 343 4.92 21.88 10.38
CA THR A 343 4.73 22.10 11.82
C THR A 343 4.82 20.79 12.58
N TYR A 344 5.64 20.74 13.63
CA TYR A 344 5.71 19.65 14.58
C TYR A 344 5.10 20.07 15.92
N HIS A 345 4.10 19.34 16.40
CA HIS A 345 3.52 19.54 17.72
C HIS A 345 4.23 18.68 18.74
N PHE A 346 4.62 19.28 19.87
CA PHE A 346 5.28 18.58 20.97
C PHE A 346 4.71 19.04 22.31
N ALA A 347 4.32 18.11 23.17
CA ALA A 347 3.67 18.33 24.44
C ALA A 347 4.39 17.59 25.58
N ARG A 348 3.91 17.80 26.82
CA ARG A 348 4.41 17.04 27.98
C ARG A 348 3.84 15.63 27.94
N GLY A 349 4.69 14.65 28.20
CA GLY A 349 4.37 13.22 28.09
C GLY A 349 4.66 12.63 26.72
N ASP A 350 5.15 13.44 25.78
CA ASP A 350 5.47 12.99 24.43
C ASP A 350 6.76 12.15 24.38
N GLY A 351 7.62 12.21 25.40
CA GLY A 351 8.83 11.38 25.46
C GLY A 351 10.08 12.02 24.82
N ASN A 352 10.93 11.23 24.15
CA ASN A 352 12.23 11.67 23.63
C ASN A 352 12.32 11.62 22.11
N ASP A 353 11.71 12.61 21.48
CA ASP A 353 11.57 12.65 20.03
C ASP A 353 12.83 13.13 19.32
N ILE A 354 12.98 12.66 18.09
CA ILE A 354 14.01 13.09 17.17
C ILE A 354 13.35 13.64 15.91
N ILE A 355 13.57 14.92 15.62
CA ILE A 355 13.17 15.53 14.36
C ILE A 355 14.40 15.86 13.51
N GLY A 356 14.33 15.54 12.22
CA GLY A 356 15.44 15.73 11.29
C GLY A 356 14.99 16.05 9.87
N GLY A 357 15.90 16.63 9.09
CA GLY A 357 15.73 16.81 7.66
C GLY A 357 16.30 15.63 6.87
N GLY A 358 15.56 15.11 5.90
CA GLY A 358 16.02 14.14 4.91
C GLY A 358 15.87 12.66 5.29
N THR A 359 15.87 11.80 4.27
CA THR A 359 15.65 10.36 4.45
C THR A 359 16.80 9.73 5.24
N TRP A 360 16.48 9.05 6.34
CA TRP A 360 17.44 8.41 7.23
C TRP A 360 18.31 7.40 6.45
N GLY A 361 19.62 7.62 6.45
CA GLY A 361 20.59 6.75 5.75
C GLY A 361 20.73 6.98 4.23
N ALA A 362 19.99 7.92 3.64
CA ALA A 362 20.16 8.32 2.24
C ALA A 362 21.18 9.46 2.07
N ALA A 363 21.74 9.57 0.87
CA ALA A 363 22.60 10.70 0.51
C ALA A 363 21.79 12.01 0.48
N TYR A 364 22.34 13.03 1.14
CA TYR A 364 21.88 14.42 1.25
C TYR A 364 21.08 14.95 0.04
N ARG A 365 19.91 15.55 0.31
CA ARG A 365 19.17 16.41 -0.63
C ARG A 365 18.97 17.79 0.02
N GLU A 366 19.26 18.85 -0.73
CA GLU A 366 19.16 20.26 -0.29
C GLU A 366 17.72 20.74 0.02
N THR A 367 16.72 19.86 -0.10
CA THR A 367 15.30 20.17 0.14
C THR A 367 14.89 20.11 1.61
N ASP A 368 15.80 19.73 2.49
CA ASP A 368 15.48 19.27 3.84
C ASP A 368 15.89 20.31 4.90
N ASN A 369 15.61 21.58 4.63
CA ASN A 369 15.86 22.69 5.54
C ASN A 369 14.71 22.82 6.56
N LEU A 370 15.00 22.62 7.84
CA LEU A 370 14.08 22.79 8.96
C LEU A 370 13.91 24.26 9.37
N SER A 371 14.72 25.19 8.86
CA SER A 371 14.66 26.60 9.29
C SER A 371 13.34 27.30 8.96
N SER A 372 12.57 26.77 8.00
CA SER A 372 11.22 27.27 7.69
C SER A 372 10.10 26.50 8.39
N SER A 373 10.44 25.40 9.07
CA SER A 373 9.51 24.65 9.89
C SER A 373 9.27 25.32 11.25
N VAL A 374 8.20 24.88 11.91
CA VAL A 374 7.77 25.35 13.24
C VAL A 374 7.68 24.18 14.20
N VAL A 375 8.18 24.34 15.41
CA VAL A 375 7.85 23.48 16.56
C VAL A 375 6.82 24.22 17.42
N ALA A 376 5.63 23.65 17.55
CA ALA A 376 4.54 24.22 18.33
C ALA A 376 4.38 23.45 19.65
N PHE A 377 4.70 24.11 20.76
CA PHE A 377 4.62 23.48 22.08
C PHE A 377 3.18 23.46 22.62
N GLY A 378 2.81 22.34 23.23
CA GLY A 378 1.51 22.12 23.87
C GLY A 378 1.25 22.96 25.13
N GLN A 379 0.05 22.82 25.68
CA GLN A 379 -0.41 23.62 26.83
C GLN A 379 0.54 23.51 28.04
N GLY A 380 0.77 24.64 28.72
CA GLY A 380 1.57 24.68 29.95
C GLY A 380 3.08 24.50 29.75
N ILE A 381 3.57 24.58 28.52
CA ILE A 381 4.99 24.74 28.20
C ILE A 381 5.21 26.22 27.84
N THR A 382 6.18 26.83 28.49
CA THR A 382 6.61 28.21 28.26
C THR A 382 8.09 28.25 27.91
N VAL A 383 8.57 29.39 27.40
CA VAL A 383 10.00 29.60 27.14
C VAL A 383 10.87 29.30 28.38
N SER A 384 10.39 29.61 29.58
CA SER A 384 11.13 29.34 30.82
C SER A 384 11.22 27.86 31.21
N ASP A 385 10.40 26.99 30.59
CA ASP A 385 10.48 25.53 30.79
C ASP A 385 11.54 24.88 29.91
N LEU A 386 12.07 25.60 28.92
CA LEU A 386 13.00 25.05 27.93
C LEU A 386 14.45 25.24 28.36
N SER A 387 15.25 24.20 28.12
CA SER A 387 16.70 24.25 28.15
C SER A 387 17.28 23.69 26.86
N PHE A 388 18.41 24.25 26.41
CA PHE A 388 19.02 23.97 25.11
C PHE A 388 20.46 23.50 25.29
N GLU A 389 20.82 22.38 24.68
CA GLU A 389 22.18 21.85 24.70
C GLU A 389 22.61 21.33 23.33
N GLY A 390 23.72 21.85 22.81
CA GLY A 390 24.36 21.29 21.61
C GLY A 390 25.11 20.00 21.94
N GLN A 391 24.72 18.89 21.33
CA GLN A 391 25.33 17.57 21.50
C GLN A 391 25.89 17.06 20.17
N GLY A 392 27.18 17.30 19.92
CA GLY A 392 27.79 17.01 18.62
C GLY A 392 27.20 17.90 17.53
N ASN A 393 26.52 17.31 16.55
CA ASN A 393 25.82 18.07 15.49
C ASN A 393 24.34 18.29 15.80
N ASP A 394 23.84 17.71 16.89
CA ASP A 394 22.42 17.73 17.23
C ASP A 394 22.16 18.83 18.28
N LEU A 395 20.96 19.39 18.29
CA LEU A 395 20.50 20.28 19.35
C LEU A 395 19.45 19.53 20.15
N VAL A 396 19.64 19.44 21.47
CA VAL A 396 18.64 18.86 22.37
C VAL A 396 17.91 19.99 23.09
N VAL A 397 16.59 19.98 22.97
CA VAL A 397 15.66 20.83 23.72
C VAL A 397 15.04 19.96 24.80
N SER A 398 15.17 20.31 26.07
CA SER A 398 14.54 19.56 27.17
C SER A 398 13.45 20.39 27.83
N ILE A 399 12.34 19.73 28.20
CA ILE A 399 11.23 20.33 28.95
C ILE A 399 11.30 19.88 30.41
N GLY A 400 11.60 20.80 31.33
CA GLY A 400 11.65 20.48 32.76
C GLY A 400 12.71 21.26 33.54
N PRO A 401 12.72 21.13 34.88
CA PRO A 401 13.61 21.93 35.74
C PRO A 401 15.11 21.56 35.58
N GLU A 402 15.42 20.39 35.03
CA GLU A 402 16.79 19.91 34.78
C GLU A 402 16.87 19.14 33.44
N PHE A 403 18.01 19.29 32.75
CA PHE A 403 18.31 18.58 31.49
C PHE A 403 18.29 17.06 31.69
N GLY A 404 17.58 16.33 30.82
CA GLY A 404 17.47 14.86 30.87
C GLY A 404 16.55 14.30 31.97
N GLN A 405 15.74 15.12 32.64
CA GLN A 405 14.74 14.69 33.63
C GLN A 405 13.29 15.01 33.19
N GLY A 406 12.94 14.71 31.94
CA GLY A 406 11.63 14.96 31.35
C GLY A 406 11.62 14.66 29.86
N ASP A 407 10.61 15.16 29.15
CA ASP A 407 10.50 15.04 27.70
C ASP A 407 11.61 15.83 26.99
N SER A 408 12.07 15.33 25.86
CA SER A 408 13.11 15.98 25.08
C SER A 408 12.84 15.92 23.58
N LEU A 409 13.22 16.98 22.87
CA LEU A 409 13.17 17.08 21.43
C LEU A 409 14.59 17.27 20.90
N ARG A 410 15.08 16.28 20.17
CA ARG A 410 16.38 16.32 19.51
C ARG A 410 16.22 16.76 18.06
N LEU A 411 16.78 17.92 17.74
CA LEU A 411 16.95 18.40 16.37
C LEU A 411 18.22 17.80 15.79
N ARG A 412 18.06 16.82 14.92
CA ARG A 412 19.20 16.09 14.35
C ARG A 412 19.90 16.92 13.28
N ASP A 413 21.23 16.98 13.38
CA ASP A 413 22.11 17.70 12.45
C ASP A 413 21.62 19.15 12.20
N TYR A 414 21.24 19.84 13.28
CA TYR A 414 20.67 21.21 13.24
C TYR A 414 21.63 22.22 12.60
N GLN A 415 22.94 21.97 12.69
CA GLN A 415 23.95 22.83 12.07
C GLN A 415 23.88 22.79 10.53
N ARG A 416 23.32 21.73 9.95
CA ARG A 416 23.06 21.62 8.51
C ARG A 416 21.62 21.88 8.13
N HIS A 417 20.67 21.40 8.92
CA HIS A 417 19.24 21.52 8.62
C HIS A 417 18.63 22.82 9.16
N GLY A 418 19.38 23.62 9.93
CA GLY A 418 18.85 24.77 10.62
C GLY A 418 18.01 24.40 11.85
N ILE A 419 17.52 25.44 12.52
CA ILE A 419 16.69 25.32 13.71
C ILE A 419 15.30 25.83 13.33
N PRO A 420 14.22 25.07 13.55
CA PRO A 420 12.86 25.55 13.36
C PRO A 420 12.54 26.64 14.38
N SER A 421 11.64 27.56 14.01
CA SER A 421 11.10 28.51 14.99
C SER A 421 10.21 27.78 16.01
N MET A 422 10.06 28.33 17.20
CA MET A 422 9.26 27.74 18.27
C MET A 422 8.09 28.65 18.63
N THR A 423 6.90 28.09 18.78
CA THR A 423 5.68 28.81 19.16
C THR A 423 5.05 28.18 20.39
N PHE A 424 4.35 29.00 21.18
CA PHE A 424 3.72 28.61 22.43
C PHE A 424 2.26 29.07 22.48
N GLU A 425 1.45 28.44 23.34
CA GLU A 425 0.02 28.73 23.45
C GLU A 425 -0.28 30.19 23.89
N ASP A 426 0.60 30.80 24.68
CA ASP A 426 0.46 32.20 25.13
C ASP A 426 0.76 33.23 24.02
N GLY A 427 1.11 32.75 22.80
CA GLY A 427 1.45 33.56 21.64
C GLY A 427 2.90 34.04 21.62
N THR A 428 3.72 33.67 22.60
CA THR A 428 5.16 33.92 22.54
C THR A 428 5.79 33.05 21.45
N THR A 429 6.92 33.51 20.93
CA THR A 429 7.68 32.83 19.88
C THR A 429 9.17 32.97 20.13
N MET A 430 9.94 31.95 19.77
CA MET A 430 11.40 32.05 19.64
C MET A 430 11.78 31.84 18.19
N SER A 431 12.52 32.79 17.62
CA SER A 431 13.05 32.64 16.27
C SER A 431 14.24 31.68 16.25
N SER A 432 14.57 31.15 15.08
CA SER A 432 15.79 30.36 14.86
C SER A 432 17.05 31.12 15.30
N GLU A 433 17.05 32.46 15.15
CA GLU A 433 18.16 33.33 15.56
C GLU A 433 18.25 33.43 17.09
N ASP A 434 17.13 33.57 17.80
CA ASP A 434 17.10 33.59 19.27
C ASP A 434 17.69 32.31 19.85
N ILE A 435 17.29 31.16 19.31
CA ILE A 435 17.76 29.84 19.76
C ILE A 435 19.26 29.69 19.45
N THR A 436 19.70 30.10 18.26
CA THR A 436 21.12 30.08 17.88
C THR A 436 21.96 30.92 18.85
N ASN A 437 21.46 32.09 19.27
CA ASN A 437 22.16 32.95 20.22
C ASN A 437 22.24 32.37 21.64
N ILE A 438 21.25 31.58 22.06
CA ILE A 438 21.25 30.88 23.36
C ILE A 438 22.28 29.75 23.37
N VAL A 439 22.30 28.93 22.32
CA VAL A 439 23.24 27.80 22.20
C VAL A 439 24.67 28.30 21.95
N GLY A 440 24.82 29.48 21.37
CA GLY A 440 26.09 30.06 20.94
C GLY A 440 26.61 29.40 19.66
N THR A 441 27.84 29.73 19.27
CA THR A 441 28.55 28.98 18.22
C THR A 441 28.93 27.62 18.83
N GLY A 442 28.04 26.63 18.70
CA GLY A 442 28.27 25.28 19.22
C GLY A 442 29.61 24.67 18.77
N GLU A 443 29.93 23.49 19.32
CA GLU A 443 31.09 22.70 18.86
C GLU A 443 31.14 22.65 17.32
N PRO A 444 32.34 22.75 16.70
CA PRO A 444 32.46 22.75 15.26
C PRO A 444 31.85 21.46 14.68
N TYR A 445 31.12 21.62 13.58
CA TYR A 445 30.45 20.52 12.88
C TYR A 445 31.36 19.29 12.72
N ARG A 446 30.87 18.13 13.18
CA ARG A 446 31.59 16.85 13.14
C ARG A 446 30.92 15.91 12.13
N PRO A 447 31.38 15.82 10.89
CA PRO A 447 30.78 14.90 9.92
C PRO A 447 30.69 13.46 10.42
N VAL A 448 29.55 12.82 10.13
CA VAL A 448 29.20 11.45 10.58
C VAL A 448 30.21 10.39 10.09
N SER A 449 31.03 10.69 9.07
CA SER A 449 32.34 10.06 8.84
C SER A 449 33.25 10.93 7.96
N GLN A 450 34.57 10.76 8.07
CA GLN A 450 35.57 11.39 7.20
C GLN A 450 35.32 11.09 5.70
N LEU A 451 34.74 9.92 5.42
CA LEU A 451 34.32 9.50 4.10
C LEU A 451 33.10 10.31 3.61
N MET A 452 32.10 10.53 4.46
CA MET A 452 30.93 11.37 4.15
C MET A 452 31.34 12.83 3.86
N GLN A 453 32.30 13.37 4.62
CA GLN A 453 32.85 14.71 4.38
C GLN A 453 33.55 14.77 3.01
N SER A 454 34.33 13.74 2.64
CA SER A 454 34.98 13.70 1.33
C SER A 454 33.98 13.65 0.16
N PHE A 455 32.82 13.01 0.35
CA PHE A 455 31.74 13.01 -0.64
C PHE A 455 31.03 14.36 -0.71
N HIS A 456 30.81 15.01 0.43
CA HIS A 456 30.23 16.35 0.50
C HIS A 456 31.11 17.39 -0.17
N ASP A 457 32.40 17.43 0.17
CA ASP A 457 33.37 18.36 -0.42
C ASP A 457 33.51 18.12 -1.94
N ALA A 458 33.45 16.86 -2.38
CA ALA A 458 33.43 16.50 -3.80
C ALA A 458 32.14 16.95 -4.53
N ALA A 459 30.98 16.87 -3.86
CA ALA A 459 29.70 17.31 -4.42
C ALA A 459 29.64 18.84 -4.58
N ILE A 460 30.11 19.60 -3.58
CA ILE A 460 30.23 21.06 -3.65
C ILE A 460 31.21 21.47 -4.76
N ALA A 461 32.36 20.81 -4.86
CA ALA A 461 33.33 21.08 -5.92
C ALA A 461 32.75 20.79 -7.32
N TYR A 462 31.95 19.73 -7.47
CA TYR A 462 31.27 19.39 -8.71
C TYR A 462 30.20 20.40 -9.11
N GLN A 463 29.35 20.83 -8.16
CA GLN A 463 28.31 21.84 -8.40
C GLN A 463 28.93 23.21 -8.74
N THR A 464 29.98 23.62 -8.04
CA THR A 464 30.72 24.87 -8.31
C THR A 464 31.34 24.85 -9.71
N ALA A 465 31.96 23.73 -10.10
CA ALA A 465 32.53 23.56 -11.43
C ALA A 465 31.47 23.56 -12.55
N ASN A 466 30.25 23.10 -12.27
CA ASN A 466 29.15 23.12 -13.24
C ASN A 466 28.46 24.48 -13.33
N ALA A 467 28.32 25.21 -12.21
CA ALA A 467 27.80 26.57 -12.19
C ALA A 467 28.70 27.54 -12.98
N GLU A 468 30.03 27.34 -12.92
CA GLU A 468 30.99 28.09 -13.73
C GLU A 468 30.91 27.74 -15.23
N LYS A 469 30.64 26.47 -15.58
CA LYS A 469 30.43 26.06 -16.98
C LYS A 469 29.16 26.65 -17.60
N THR A 470 28.08 26.79 -16.84
CA THR A 470 26.84 27.43 -17.31
C THR A 470 26.96 28.94 -17.48
N LYS A 471 27.87 29.61 -16.76
CA LYS A 471 28.17 31.04 -16.96
C LYS A 471 29.10 31.33 -18.15
N GLY A 472 29.83 30.33 -18.64
CA GLY A 472 30.70 30.44 -19.82
C GLY A 472 30.03 30.13 -21.16
N ALA A 473 28.74 29.76 -21.17
CA ALA A 473 27.98 29.38 -22.36
C ALA A 473 26.78 30.31 -22.65
N ALA A 474 26.73 31.48 -22.01
CA ALA A 474 25.76 32.54 -22.29
C ALA A 474 26.38 33.68 -23.11
#